data_AF-A0A258PZQ1-F1
#
_entry.id   AF-A0A258PZQ1-F1
#
_cell.length_a   1.000
_cell.length_b   1.000
_cell.length_c   1.000
_cell.angle_alpha   90.00
_cell.angle_beta   90.00
_cell.angle_gamma   90.00
#
_symmetry.space_group_name_H-M   'P 1'
#
loop_
_entity.id
_entity.type
_entity.pdbx_description
1 polymer ?
#
loop_
_entity_poly.entity_id
_entity_poly.type
_entity_poly.pdbx_seq_one_letter_code
_entity_poly.pdbx_strand_id
1 'polypeptide(L)' 'MTAKPIVVQVVLDKPLAQGFDYLWDIEKLGIEPALGQIVELPFGRSKAIGIVIKVSTHSDFEIEKLKSV' A
#
# COMPACT_ATOMS: atom_id res chain seq x y z
N MET A 1 0.04 4.80 23.54
CA MET A 1 -0.80 3.87 22.77
C MET A 1 -0.17 3.77 21.39
N THR A 2 0.43 2.64 21.02
CA THR A 2 1.06 2.48 19.71
C THR A 2 -0.06 2.40 18.67
N ALA A 3 -0.16 3.40 17.79
CA ALA A 3 -1.10 3.34 16.68
C ALA A 3 -0.78 2.12 15.82
N LYS A 4 -1.78 1.31 15.48
CA LYS A 4 -1.57 0.17 14.58
C LYS A 4 -1.22 0.68 13.19
N PRO A 5 -0.28 0.06 12.47
CA PRO A 5 0.06 0.47 11.12
C PRO A 5 -1.15 0.29 10.19
N ILE A 6 -1.28 1.19 9.22
CA ILE A 6 -2.28 1.10 8.16
C ILE A 6 -1.59 0.43 6.96
N VAL A 7 -2.14 -0.71 6.54
CA VAL A 7 -1.65 -1.48 5.40
C VAL A 7 -2.68 -1.42 4.28
N VAL A 8 -2.24 -1.12 3.07
CA VAL A 8 -3.08 -1.17 1.87
C VAL A 8 -2.58 -2.25 0.93
N GLN A 9 -3.50 -2.97 0.30
CA GLN A 9 -3.18 -3.87 -0.80
C GLN A 9 -3.45 -3.17 -2.11
N VAL A 10 -2.45 -3.12 -2.99
CA VAL A 10 -2.50 -2.41 -4.26
C VAL A 10 -2.30 -3.37 -5.41
N VAL A 11 -3.15 -3.26 -6.44
CA VAL A 11 -2.94 -3.94 -7.73
C VAL A 11 -2.31 -2.99 -8.74
N LEU A 12 -1.48 -3.54 -9.61
CA LEU A 12 -0.77 -2.81 -10.66
C LEU A 12 -1.22 -3.32 -12.02
N ASP A 13 -1.18 -2.45 -13.04
CA ASP A 13 -1.39 -2.84 -14.43
C ASP A 13 -0.14 -3.57 -14.98
N LYS A 14 0.05 -4.80 -14.47
CA LYS A 14 1.12 -5.74 -14.78
C LYS A 14 0.50 -7.14 -14.81
N PRO A 15 1.10 -8.10 -15.55
CA PRO A 15 0.58 -9.46 -15.65
C PRO A 15 0.87 -10.28 -14.37
N LEU A 16 0.40 -9.78 -13.23
CA LEU A 16 0.57 -10.35 -11.91
C LEU A 16 -0.83 -10.51 -11.30
N ALA A 17 -1.26 -11.76 -11.08
CA ALA A 17 -2.59 -12.07 -10.57
C ALA A 17 -2.70 -11.92 -9.03
N GLN A 18 -2.01 -10.93 -8.46
CA GLN A 18 -1.96 -10.71 -7.01
C GLN A 18 -1.88 -9.21 -6.68
N GLY A 19 -2.37 -8.84 -5.49
CA GLY A 19 -2.13 -7.54 -4.90
C GLY A 19 -0.85 -7.53 -4.07
N PHE A 20 -0.31 -6.34 -3.84
CA PHE A 20 0.92 -6.11 -3.09
C PHE A 20 0.64 -5.21 -1.89
N ASP A 21 1.18 -5.59 -0.73
CA ASP A 21 0.98 -4.85 0.51
C ASP A 21 1.96 -3.67 0.60
N TYR A 22 1.45 -2.52 1.03
CA TYR A 22 2.20 -1.29 1.27
C TYR A 22 1.77 -0.65 2.58
N LEU A 23 2.67 0.13 3.18
CA LEU A 23 2.35 0.99 4.31
C LEU A 23 1.71 2.28 3.84
N TRP A 24 0.65 2.65 4.54
CA TRP A 24 0.04 3.96 4.37
C TRP A 24 0.57 4.92 5.44
N ASP A 25 1.21 6.00 4.98
CA ASP A 25 1.71 7.06 5.84
C ASP A 25 0.73 8.24 5.80
N ILE A 26 -0.21 8.26 6.74
CA ILE A 26 -1.23 9.31 6.83
C ILE A 26 -0.64 10.68 7.14
N GLU A 27 0.47 10.75 7.88
CA GLU A 27 1.13 12.01 8.24
C GLU A 27 1.77 12.64 7.01
N LYS A 28 2.37 11.82 6.15
CA LYS A 28 2.99 12.28 4.90
C LYS A 28 1.97 12.56 3.79
N LEU A 29 0.93 11.73 3.66
CA LEU A 29 -0.05 11.84 2.58
C LEU A 29 -1.18 12.82 2.91
N GLY A 30 -1.46 13.06 4.20
CA GLY A 30 -2.51 13.99 4.66
C GLY A 30 -3.94 13.50 4.38
N ILE A 31 -4.11 12.26 3.93
CA ILE A 31 -5.40 11.67 3.56
C ILE A 31 -5.47 10.22 4.02
N GLU A 32 -6.67 9.75 4.35
CA GLU A 32 -6.92 8.33 4.63
C GLU A 32 -6.98 7.52 3.32
N PRO A 33 -6.58 6.23 3.35
CA PRO A 33 -6.69 5.38 2.18
C PRO A 33 -8.16 5.02 1.88
N ALA A 34 -8.53 5.03 0.61
CA ALA A 34 -9.83 4.57 0.15
C ALA A 34 -9.71 3.43 -0.89
N LEU A 35 -10.70 2.54 -0.92
CA LEU A 35 -10.82 1.54 -1.98
C LEU A 35 -11.04 2.22 -3.33
N GLY A 36 -10.38 1.73 -4.38
CA GLY A 36 -10.40 2.33 -5.72
C GLY A 36 -9.49 3.55 -5.87
N GLN A 37 -8.82 3.99 -4.80
CA GLN A 37 -7.90 5.12 -4.87
C GLN A 37 -6.67 4.78 -5.72
N ILE A 38 -6.36 5.68 -6.65
CA ILE A 38 -5.17 5.59 -7.49
C ILE A 38 -3.98 6.15 -6.72
N VAL A 39 -2.88 5.40 -6.72
CA VAL A 39 -1.67 5.72 -5.96
C VAL A 39 -0.42 5.53 -6.81
N GLU A 40 0.56 6.42 -6.63
CA GLU A 40 1.93 6.19 -7.10
C GLU A 40 2.71 5.50 -5.98
N LEU A 41 3.47 4.46 -6.29
CA LEU A 41 4.22 3.70 -5.29
C LEU A 41 5.51 3.09 -5.86
N PRO A 42 6.49 2.70 -5.03
CA PRO A 42 7.69 2.02 -5.50
C PRO A 42 7.41 0.56 -5.89
N PHE A 43 7.82 0.17 -7.10
CA PHE A 43 7.73 -1.21 -7.58
C PHE A 43 9.05 -1.63 -8.26
N GLY A 44 9.72 -2.63 -7.68
CA GLY A 44 11.08 -3.01 -8.11
C GLY A 44 12.06 -1.84 -7.94
N ARG A 45 12.62 -1.36 -9.07
CA ARG A 45 13.57 -0.24 -9.15
C ARG A 45 12.95 1.06 -9.70
N SER A 46 11.66 1.08 -9.99
CA SER A 46 10.95 2.25 -10.52
C SER A 46 9.75 2.59 -9.65
N LYS A 47 8.99 3.61 -10.06
CA LYS A 47 7.63 3.86 -9.56
C LYS A 47 6.59 3.23 -10.48
N ALA A 48 5.41 2.96 -9.95
CA ALA A 48 4.26 2.48 -10.70
C ALA A 48 2.98 3.14 -10.18
N ILE A 49 1.96 3.20 -11.03
CA ILE A 49 0.61 3.57 -10.65
C ILE A 49 -0.18 2.30 -10.34
N GLY A 50 -0.90 2.31 -9.22
CA GLY A 50 -1.73 1.22 -8.78
C GLY A 50 -3.06 1.67 -8.21
N ILE A 51 -3.92 0.70 -7.89
CA ILE A 51 -5.24 0.92 -7.31
C ILE A 51 -5.34 0.16 -5.99
N VAL A 52 -5.75 0.86 -4.93
CA VAL A 52 -6.02 0.25 -3.61
C VAL A 52 -7.26 -0.65 -3.70
N ILE A 53 -7.09 -1.93 -3.36
CA ILE A 53 -8.17 -2.93 -3.38
C ILE A 53 -8.52 -3.46 -1.99
N LYS A 54 -7.70 -3.17 -0.97
CA LYS A 54 -7.95 -3.54 0.43
C LYS A 54 -7.26 -2.56 1.36
N VAL A 55 -7.89 -2.27 2.50
CA VAL A 55 -7.29 -1.53 3.63
C VAL A 55 -7.38 -2.44 4.85
N SER A 56 -6.30 -2.54 5.62
CA SER A 56 -6.12 -3.51 6.71
C SER A 56 -5.18 -2.95 7.77
N THR A 57 -5.19 -3.53 8.97
CA THR A 57 -4.15 -3.32 10.00
C THR A 57 -3.22 -4.52 10.15
N HIS A 58 -3.29 -5.45 9.20
CA HIS A 58 -2.56 -6.72 9.17
C HIS A 58 -1.98 -6.96 7.78
N SER A 59 -0.76 -7.50 7.75
CA SER A 59 -0.08 -8.04 6.56
C SER A 59 0.51 -9.40 6.94
N ASP A 60 0.54 -10.32 5.98
CA ASP A 60 1.22 -11.61 6.15
C ASP A 60 2.75 -11.48 6.03
N PHE A 61 3.25 -10.28 5.69
CA PHE A 61 4.67 -9.93 5.68
C PHE A 61 5.05 -9.13 6.92
N GLU A 62 6.32 -9.21 7.31
CA GLU A 62 6.89 -8.34 8.35
C GLU A 62 6.73 -6.86 7.96
N ILE A 63 6.23 -6.07 8.89
CA ILE A 63 5.85 -4.67 8.65
C ILE A 63 7.05 -3.82 8.21
N GLU A 64 8.25 -4.14 8.72
CA GLU A 64 9.52 -3.46 8.43
C GLU A 64 10.01 -3.70 6.99
N LYS A 65 9.49 -4.73 6.31
CA LYS A 65 9.82 -5.06 4.91
C LYS A 65 8.89 -4.37 3.92
N LEU A 66 7.75 -3.87 4.38
CA LEU A 66 6.80 -3.18 3.52
C LEU A 66 7.33 -1.79 3.16
N LYS A 67 7.17 -1.42 1.90
CA LYS A 67 7.44 -0.06 1.45
C LYS A 67 6.21 0.81 1.69
N SER A 68 6.42 2.11 1.85
CA SER A 68 5.30 3.08 1.87
C SER A 68 4.83 3.39 0.45
N VAL A 69 3.54 3.70 0.33
CA VAL A 69 2.97 4.39 -0.83
C VAL A 69 3.68 5.74 -1.00
#